data_AF-A0A3B8YMV3-F1
#
_entry.id   AF-A0A3B8YMV3-F1
#
_cell.length_a   1.000
_cell.length_b   1.000
_cell.length_c   1.000
_cell.angle_alpha   90.00
_cell.angle_beta   90.00
_cell.angle_gamma   90.00
#
_symmetry.space_group_name_H-M   'P 1'
#
loop_
_entity.id
_entity.type
_entity.pdbx_description
1 polymer ?
#
loop_
_entity_poly.entity_id
_entity_poly.type
_entity_poly.pdbx_seq_one_letter_code
_entity_poly.pdbx_strand_id
1 'polypeptide(L)'
;DGIKGEGHYVGVYMAWQVNNNGWWGEGEIKFFMDGDKKFPTIIGTGTEDYFCGSYNFDRQGKYVTFTTPYAGLVQVLSPDITYRSGQRFGLYRWHIMDPIRFKKDLRITIQDLGWRHGGRYLPQQSDISSVCFWYQSEPHAKFPQLPDWQQLEVN
;
A
#
# COMPACT_ATOMS: atom_id res chain seq x y z
N ASP A 1 6.08 -12.19 4.87
CA ASP A 1 5.22 -13.14 5.59
C ASP A 1 5.29 -14.60 5.13
N GLY A 2 5.77 -14.92 3.92
CA GLY A 2 6.01 -16.33 3.53
C GLY A 2 4.73 -17.18 3.47
N ILE A 3 3.60 -16.56 3.14
CA ILE A 3 2.26 -17.18 3.11
C ILE A 3 2.27 -18.36 2.15
N LYS A 4 1.86 -19.53 2.66
CA LYS A 4 1.71 -20.77 1.91
C LYS A 4 0.50 -21.54 2.43
N GLY A 5 -0.40 -21.95 1.56
CA GLY A 5 -1.65 -22.64 1.89
C GLY A 5 -2.83 -22.02 1.15
N GLU A 6 -4.02 -22.45 1.53
CA GLU A 6 -5.29 -21.92 0.99
C GLU A 6 -5.88 -20.87 1.94
N GLY A 7 -6.33 -19.76 1.39
CA GLY A 7 -6.83 -18.64 2.18
C GLY A 7 -7.38 -17.51 1.34
N HIS A 8 -7.65 -16.39 2.01
CA HIS A 8 -8.07 -15.16 1.35
C HIS A 8 -7.61 -13.92 2.10
N TYR A 9 -7.07 -12.97 1.35
CA TYR A 9 -6.67 -11.65 1.82
C TYR A 9 -7.88 -10.74 1.95
N VAL A 10 -7.99 -10.06 3.10
CA VAL A 10 -9.16 -9.24 3.48
C VAL A 10 -8.85 -7.75 3.59
N GLY A 11 -7.59 -7.34 3.51
CA GLY A 11 -7.26 -5.92 3.39
C GLY A 11 -5.96 -5.49 4.05
N VAL A 12 -5.73 -4.18 4.01
CA VAL A 12 -4.52 -3.54 4.54
C VAL A 12 -4.82 -2.15 5.07
N TYR A 13 -4.10 -1.79 6.12
CA TYR A 13 -3.82 -0.41 6.49
C TYR A 13 -2.38 -0.06 6.11
N MET A 14 -2.15 1.11 5.54
CA MET A 14 -0.83 1.63 5.19
C MET A 14 -0.59 3.01 5.81
N ALA A 15 0.58 3.19 6.41
CA ALA A 15 1.14 4.49 6.75
C ALA A 15 2.29 4.80 5.79
N TRP A 16 2.28 5.99 5.20
CA TRP A 16 3.20 6.35 4.13
C TRP A 16 3.76 7.76 4.34
N GLN A 17 5.05 7.89 4.65
CA GLN A 17 5.76 9.17 4.64
C GLN A 17 6.55 9.31 3.35
N VAL A 18 6.27 10.36 2.58
CA VAL A 18 6.98 10.61 1.32
C VAL A 18 8.25 11.42 1.56
N ASN A 19 9.36 10.99 0.97
CA ASN A 19 10.67 11.63 1.17
C ASN A 19 11.10 12.56 0.03
N ASN A 20 10.32 12.66 -1.05
CA ASN A 20 10.53 13.66 -2.11
C ASN A 20 9.31 14.55 -2.32
N ASN A 21 9.53 15.66 -3.03
CA ASN A 21 8.47 16.56 -3.49
C ASN A 21 7.77 16.00 -4.73
N GLY A 22 6.55 16.47 -4.98
CA GLY A 22 5.75 16.10 -6.15
C GLY A 22 4.85 14.89 -5.91
N TRP A 23 4.34 14.33 -7.01
CA TRP A 23 3.44 13.18 -6.97
C TRP A 23 4.18 11.89 -6.61
N TRP A 24 3.58 11.07 -5.76
CA TRP A 24 4.21 9.94 -5.07
C TRP A 24 3.52 8.59 -5.23
N GLY A 25 2.29 8.55 -5.75
CA GLY A 25 1.48 7.33 -5.77
C GLY A 25 1.33 6.68 -7.14
N GLU A 26 2.25 6.85 -8.09
CA GLU A 26 2.22 6.11 -9.37
C GLU A 26 2.44 4.59 -9.19
N GLY A 27 2.95 4.18 -8.03
CA GLY A 27 3.37 2.80 -7.80
C GLY A 27 2.23 1.78 -7.85
N GLU A 28 2.40 0.73 -8.64
CA GLU A 28 1.42 -0.35 -8.78
C GLU A 28 1.45 -1.28 -7.56
N ILE A 29 0.27 -1.70 -7.09
CA ILE A 29 0.14 -2.89 -6.25
C ILE A 29 0.06 -4.15 -7.13
N LYS A 30 0.68 -5.24 -6.69
CA LYS A 30 0.78 -6.50 -7.43
C LYS A 30 0.50 -7.68 -6.51
N PHE A 31 -0.39 -8.57 -6.92
CA PHE A 31 -0.70 -9.82 -6.25
C PHE A 31 -0.15 -10.98 -7.09
N PHE A 32 0.89 -11.62 -6.57
CA PHE A 32 1.43 -12.87 -7.08
C PHE A 32 0.73 -14.00 -6.33
N MET A 33 0.02 -14.85 -7.07
CA MET A 33 -0.87 -15.85 -6.50
C MET A 33 -0.48 -17.23 -7.02
N ASP A 34 -0.59 -18.24 -6.16
CA ASP A 34 -0.58 -19.65 -6.53
C ASP A 34 0.60 -20.13 -7.40
N GLY A 35 1.80 -19.60 -7.11
CA GLY A 35 3.04 -19.95 -7.79
C GLY A 35 3.52 -18.95 -8.83
N ASP A 36 2.86 -17.79 -8.96
CA ASP A 36 3.33 -16.68 -9.79
C ASP A 36 4.76 -16.26 -9.43
N LYS A 37 5.63 -16.19 -10.43
CA LYS A 37 7.03 -15.80 -10.26
C LYS A 37 7.31 -14.41 -10.82
N LYS A 38 7.24 -14.30 -12.15
CA LYS A 38 7.63 -13.10 -12.91
C LYS A 38 6.47 -12.12 -13.09
N PHE A 39 5.28 -12.63 -13.33
CA PHE A 39 4.11 -11.83 -13.63
C PHE A 39 3.05 -12.06 -12.56
N PRO A 40 2.45 -11.00 -11.99
CA PRO A 40 1.38 -11.13 -11.02
C PRO A 40 0.05 -11.43 -11.73
N THR A 41 -0.83 -12.18 -11.08
CA THR A 41 -2.21 -12.41 -11.52
C THR A 41 -3.05 -11.14 -11.47
N ILE A 42 -2.86 -10.29 -10.44
CA ILE A 42 -3.54 -8.99 -10.31
C ILE A 42 -2.50 -7.87 -10.25
N ILE A 43 -2.69 -6.86 -11.09
CA ILE A 43 -1.86 -5.66 -11.17
C ILE A 43 -2.75 -4.42 -11.12
N GLY A 44 -2.46 -3.50 -10.20
CA GLY A 44 -3.08 -2.18 -10.13
C GLY A 44 -2.37 -1.17 -11.02
N THR A 45 -2.92 0.04 -11.12
CA THR A 45 -2.43 1.13 -11.98
C THR A 45 -1.70 2.23 -11.23
N GLY A 46 -1.96 2.36 -9.92
CA GLY A 46 -1.39 3.37 -9.05
C GLY A 46 -1.74 3.05 -7.59
N THR A 47 -1.05 3.70 -6.67
CA THR A 47 -1.26 3.55 -5.24
C THR A 47 -2.59 4.19 -4.84
N GLU A 48 -2.89 5.39 -5.33
CA GLU A 48 -4.20 6.02 -5.08
C GLU A 48 -5.34 5.21 -5.67
N ASP A 49 -5.14 4.68 -6.88
CA ASP A 49 -6.14 3.88 -7.57
C ASP A 49 -6.49 2.63 -6.76
N TYR A 50 -5.47 1.97 -6.19
CA TYR A 50 -5.70 0.85 -5.29
C TYR A 50 -6.52 1.24 -4.06
N PHE A 51 -6.33 2.44 -3.51
CA PHE A 51 -7.14 2.93 -2.38
C PHE A 51 -8.46 3.60 -2.80
N CYS A 52 -8.93 3.39 -4.03
CA CYS A 52 -10.17 3.98 -4.57
C CYS A 52 -10.15 5.52 -4.60
N GLY A 53 -8.96 6.11 -4.67
CA GLY A 53 -8.74 7.51 -5.01
C GLY A 53 -8.67 7.73 -6.51
N SER A 54 -8.23 8.94 -6.88
CA SER A 54 -7.81 9.33 -8.22
C SER A 54 -7.17 10.72 -8.15
N TYR A 55 -6.39 11.10 -9.16
CA TYR A 55 -5.79 12.43 -9.28
C TYR A 55 -5.03 12.85 -8.00
N ASN A 56 -4.19 11.95 -7.46
CA ASN A 56 -3.41 12.19 -6.24
C ASN A 56 -4.26 12.53 -4.98
N PHE A 57 -5.55 12.19 -4.95
CA PHE A 57 -6.48 12.65 -3.90
C PHE A 57 -6.56 14.19 -3.77
N ASP A 58 -6.13 14.92 -4.81
CA ASP A 58 -6.08 16.37 -4.82
C ASP A 58 -7.44 16.94 -5.22
N ARG A 59 -7.91 17.89 -4.43
CA ARG A 59 -8.97 18.83 -4.79
C ARG A 59 -8.45 20.26 -4.64
N GLN A 60 -8.28 20.92 -5.78
CA GLN A 60 -7.91 22.35 -5.87
C GLN A 60 -6.55 22.66 -5.21
N GLY A 61 -5.55 21.81 -5.44
CA GLY A 61 -4.19 21.96 -4.93
C GLY A 61 -4.02 21.49 -3.49
N LYS A 62 -4.94 20.68 -2.97
CA LYS A 62 -4.93 20.17 -1.60
C LYS A 62 -5.32 18.71 -1.55
N TYR A 63 -4.59 17.94 -0.77
CA TYR A 63 -5.01 16.59 -0.40
C TYR A 63 -6.29 16.62 0.42
N VAL A 64 -7.29 15.83 0.01
CA VAL A 64 -8.57 15.72 0.72
C VAL A 64 -8.77 14.30 1.21
N THR A 65 -8.90 14.15 2.52
CA THR A 65 -9.24 12.88 3.16
C THR A 65 -10.65 12.43 2.78
N PHE A 66 -10.85 11.12 2.71
CA PHE A 66 -12.18 10.53 2.56
C PHE A 66 -12.25 9.19 3.29
N THR A 67 -13.47 8.78 3.63
CA THR A 67 -13.74 7.53 4.32
C THR A 67 -14.97 6.88 3.73
N THR A 68 -14.91 5.56 3.53
CA THR A 68 -16.04 4.71 3.14
C THR A 68 -16.01 3.43 3.98
N PRO A 69 -17.03 2.55 3.95
CA PRO A 69 -16.95 1.29 4.68
C PRO A 69 -15.74 0.41 4.31
N TYR A 70 -15.19 0.54 3.09
CA TYR A 70 -14.20 -0.40 2.54
C TYR A 70 -12.88 0.24 2.06
N ALA A 71 -12.80 1.55 1.93
CA ALA A 71 -11.55 2.23 1.56
C ALA A 71 -11.51 3.69 2.05
N GLY A 72 -10.31 4.24 2.23
CA GLY A 72 -10.15 5.64 2.60
C GLY A 72 -8.71 6.13 2.60
N LEU A 73 -8.56 7.43 2.35
CA LEU A 73 -7.42 8.24 2.79
C LEU A 73 -7.86 8.94 4.08
N VAL A 74 -7.54 8.36 5.23
CA VAL A 74 -8.05 8.82 6.53
C VAL A 74 -7.21 9.90 7.17
N GLN A 75 -5.95 10.01 6.75
CA GLN A 75 -4.99 10.89 7.40
C GLN A 75 -4.07 11.52 6.36
N VAL A 76 -3.89 12.83 6.47
CA VAL A 76 -2.94 13.65 5.69
C VAL A 76 -2.27 14.60 6.65
N LEU A 77 -0.96 14.48 6.83
CA LEU A 77 -0.18 15.33 7.74
C LEU A 77 1.09 15.86 7.06
N SER A 78 1.47 17.12 7.20
CA SER A 78 0.63 18.22 7.68
C SER A 78 -0.43 18.57 6.62
N PRO A 79 -1.69 18.87 7.02
CA PRO A 79 -2.80 19.04 6.07
C PRO A 79 -2.73 20.33 5.25
N ASP A 80 -1.87 21.26 5.62
CA ASP A 80 -1.67 22.58 5.00
C ASP A 80 -0.60 22.58 3.90
N ILE A 81 0.23 21.54 3.82
CA ILE A 81 1.21 21.36 2.75
C ILE A 81 0.70 20.38 1.69
N THR A 82 1.19 20.49 0.47
CA THR A 82 0.84 19.59 -0.64
C THR A 82 2.03 19.46 -1.57
N TYR A 83 2.29 18.24 -2.06
CA TYR A 83 3.44 17.89 -2.92
C TYR A 83 4.80 18.18 -2.28
N ARG A 84 4.91 18.08 -0.96
CA ARG A 84 6.16 18.32 -0.21
C ARG A 84 6.64 17.05 0.48
N SER A 85 7.96 16.89 0.55
CA SER A 85 8.58 15.84 1.37
C SER A 85 8.20 16.01 2.85
N GLY A 86 8.18 14.89 3.58
CA GLY A 86 7.73 14.82 4.96
C GLY A 86 6.20 14.70 5.12
N GLN A 87 5.42 14.74 4.02
CA GLN A 87 4.00 14.45 4.11
C GLN A 87 3.74 12.99 4.47
N ARG A 88 2.79 12.76 5.37
CA ARG A 88 2.40 11.47 5.92
C ARG A 88 0.94 11.18 5.61
N PHE A 89 0.68 9.99 5.12
CA PHE A 89 -0.64 9.53 4.71
C PHE A 89 -1.03 8.28 5.49
N GLY A 90 -2.31 8.18 5.85
CA GLY A 90 -2.93 6.97 6.38
C GLY A 90 -4.00 6.50 5.40
N LEU A 91 -3.85 5.27 4.91
CA LEU A 91 -4.67 4.66 3.86
C LEU A 91 -5.20 3.32 4.32
N TYR A 92 -6.43 2.97 3.95
CA TYR A 92 -6.93 1.61 4.14
C TYR A 92 -7.75 1.13 2.97
N ARG A 93 -7.74 -0.19 2.76
CA ARG A 93 -8.66 -0.90 1.88
C ARG A 93 -9.01 -2.27 2.47
N TRP A 94 -10.31 -2.56 2.54
CA TRP A 94 -10.89 -3.81 3.02
C TRP A 94 -11.55 -4.56 1.88
N HIS A 95 -11.03 -5.73 1.56
CA HIS A 95 -11.56 -6.65 0.55
C HIS A 95 -12.64 -7.57 1.14
N ILE A 96 -13.69 -6.99 1.72
CA ILE A 96 -14.78 -7.75 2.34
C ILE A 96 -15.72 -8.32 1.27
N MET A 97 -16.16 -7.47 0.33
CA MET A 97 -17.07 -7.84 -0.74
C MET A 97 -16.33 -8.44 -1.96
N ASP A 98 -15.02 -8.18 -2.05
CA ASP A 98 -14.13 -8.55 -3.14
C ASP A 98 -12.84 -9.26 -2.64
N PRO A 99 -12.94 -10.32 -1.81
CA PRO A 99 -11.78 -10.98 -1.23
C PRO A 99 -10.87 -11.63 -2.28
N ILE A 100 -9.56 -11.48 -2.09
CA ILE A 100 -8.53 -12.04 -2.96
C ILE A 100 -8.15 -13.44 -2.45
N ARG A 101 -8.64 -14.48 -3.12
CA ARG A 101 -8.50 -15.88 -2.71
C ARG A 101 -7.30 -16.55 -3.37
N PHE A 102 -6.55 -17.34 -2.61
CA PHE A 102 -5.39 -18.10 -3.08
C PHE A 102 -5.44 -19.53 -2.54
N LYS A 103 -4.84 -20.49 -3.26
CA LYS A 103 -4.82 -21.92 -2.93
C LYS A 103 -3.47 -22.48 -2.49
N LYS A 104 -2.36 -21.88 -2.91
CA LYS A 104 -1.00 -22.39 -2.65
C LYS A 104 -0.12 -21.38 -1.95
N ASP A 105 -0.10 -20.14 -2.41
CA ASP A 105 0.73 -19.06 -1.85
C ASP A 105 0.24 -17.70 -2.30
N LEU A 106 0.58 -16.68 -1.51
CA LEU A 106 0.28 -15.29 -1.81
C LEU A 106 1.49 -14.41 -1.49
N ARG A 107 1.87 -13.58 -2.46
CA ARG A 107 2.83 -12.49 -2.24
C ARG A 107 2.26 -11.21 -2.82
N ILE A 108 2.17 -10.19 -1.97
CA ILE A 108 1.71 -8.86 -2.35
C ILE A 108 2.92 -7.92 -2.32
N THR A 109 3.05 -7.09 -3.34
CA THR A 109 4.06 -6.01 -3.36
C THR A 109 3.40 -4.72 -3.81
N ILE A 110 3.85 -3.59 -3.29
CA ILE A 110 3.49 -2.27 -3.79
C ILE A 110 4.76 -1.51 -4.15
N GLN A 111 4.74 -0.78 -5.26
CA GLN A 111 5.87 0.02 -5.68
C GLN A 111 5.84 1.39 -5.01
N ASP A 112 7.01 1.90 -4.68
CA ASP A 112 7.18 3.25 -4.14
C ASP A 112 7.70 4.17 -5.25
N LEU A 113 6.77 4.64 -6.10
CA LEU A 113 7.07 5.37 -7.32
C LEU A 113 6.26 6.66 -7.45
N GLY A 114 6.94 7.74 -7.79
CA GLY A 114 6.36 9.03 -8.14
C GLY A 114 6.79 9.54 -9.52
N TRP A 115 6.50 10.81 -9.83
CA TRP A 115 6.98 11.46 -11.06
C TRP A 115 8.29 12.21 -10.85
N ARG A 116 9.24 11.97 -11.76
CA ARG A 116 10.44 12.79 -12.00
C ARG A 116 10.24 13.65 -13.25
N HIS A 117 10.99 14.74 -13.33
CA HIS A 117 11.10 15.56 -14.53
C HIS A 117 11.35 14.74 -15.81
N GLY A 118 10.67 15.13 -16.88
CA GLY A 118 10.79 14.55 -18.22
C GLY A 118 9.99 13.27 -18.42
N GLY A 119 8.88 13.08 -17.69
CA GLY A 119 7.98 11.93 -17.85
C GLY A 119 8.57 10.61 -17.39
N ARG A 120 9.50 10.65 -16.43
CA ARG A 120 10.18 9.45 -15.91
C ARG A 120 9.70 9.15 -14.50
N TYR A 121 9.72 7.88 -14.11
CA TYR A 121 9.42 7.51 -12.73
C TYR A 121 10.56 7.90 -11.76
N LEU A 122 10.16 8.26 -10.55
CA LEU A 122 11.02 8.54 -9.40
C LEU A 122 10.86 7.41 -8.37
N PRO A 123 11.89 6.59 -8.10
CA PRO A 123 11.93 5.77 -6.90
C PRO A 123 11.95 6.68 -5.67
N GLN A 124 10.90 6.60 -4.86
CA GLN A 124 10.60 7.61 -3.83
C GLN A 124 11.42 7.42 -2.55
N GLN A 125 11.83 6.19 -2.22
CA GLN A 125 12.51 5.88 -0.95
C GLN A 125 11.72 6.41 0.26
N SER A 126 10.40 6.25 0.21
CA SER A 126 9.46 6.63 1.27
C SER A 126 9.63 5.74 2.50
N ASP A 127 9.27 6.26 3.67
CA ASP A 127 9.12 5.44 4.87
C ASP A 127 7.69 4.87 4.89
N ILE A 128 7.58 3.55 4.70
CA ILE A 128 6.30 2.86 4.53
C ILE A 128 6.15 1.79 5.60
N SER A 129 5.00 1.77 6.25
CA SER A 129 4.57 0.72 7.17
C SER A 129 3.20 0.19 6.79
N SER A 130 2.96 -1.10 6.99
CA SER A 130 1.67 -1.70 6.66
C SER A 130 1.28 -2.79 7.66
N VAL A 131 -0.04 -2.97 7.80
CA VAL A 131 -0.63 -4.12 8.49
C VAL A 131 -1.60 -4.78 7.52
N CYS A 132 -1.30 -6.02 7.15
CA CYS A 132 -2.12 -6.83 6.26
C CYS A 132 -2.96 -7.82 7.06
N PHE A 133 -4.20 -8.03 6.62
CA PHE A 133 -5.16 -8.93 7.25
C PHE A 133 -5.57 -10.00 6.24
N TRP A 134 -5.56 -11.27 6.65
CA TRP A 134 -6.00 -12.39 5.84
C TRP A 134 -6.47 -13.54 6.73
N TYR A 135 -7.23 -14.45 6.14
CA TYR A 135 -7.56 -15.75 6.73
C TYR A 135 -6.92 -16.85 5.90
N GLN A 136 -6.49 -17.92 6.56
CA GLN A 136 -5.85 -19.05 5.93
C GLN A 136 -6.14 -20.34 6.73
N SER A 137 -6.18 -21.48 6.01
CA SER A 137 -6.20 -22.81 6.61
C SER A 137 -4.82 -23.18 7.19
N GLU A 138 -4.83 -23.83 8.36
CA GLU A 138 -3.62 -24.37 8.99
C GLU A 138 -2.94 -25.45 8.13
N PRO A 139 -1.60 -25.63 8.24
CA PRO A 139 -0.70 -24.90 9.13
C PRO A 139 -0.25 -23.54 8.55
N HIS A 140 -0.07 -22.55 9.41
CA HIS A 140 0.57 -21.28 9.04
C HIS A 140 2.11 -21.39 8.96
N ALA A 141 2.72 -20.57 8.12
CA ALA A 141 4.16 -20.33 8.19
C ALA A 141 4.49 -19.63 9.53
N LYS A 142 5.68 -19.91 10.08
CA LYS A 142 6.16 -19.15 11.24
C LYS A 142 6.35 -17.68 10.84
N PHE A 143 5.77 -16.78 11.62
CA PHE A 143 5.97 -15.35 11.43
C PHE A 143 7.42 -14.96 11.70
N PRO A 144 7.96 -13.96 10.98
CA PRO A 144 9.23 -13.35 11.36
C PRO A 144 9.14 -12.79 12.78
N GLN A 145 10.27 -12.75 13.48
CA GLN A 145 10.34 -12.08 14.77
C GLN A 145 9.98 -10.60 14.58
N LEU A 146 9.14 -10.07 15.46
CA LEU A 146 8.84 -8.64 15.47
C LEU A 146 10.14 -7.87 15.73
N PRO A 147 10.46 -6.84 14.93
CA PRO A 147 11.58 -5.94 15.21
C PRO A 147 11.51 -5.37 16.63
N ASP A 148 12.68 -5.06 17.19
CA ASP A 148 12.77 -4.33 18.44
C ASP A 148 12.31 -2.87 18.28
N TRP A 149 11.94 -2.22 19.37
CA TRP A 149 11.31 -0.90 19.31
C TRP A 149 12.23 0.16 18.68
N GLN A 150 13.55 -0.01 18.75
CA GLN A 150 14.54 0.87 18.12
C GLN A 150 14.52 0.77 16.59
N GLN A 151 14.21 -0.39 16.03
CA GLN A 151 14.04 -0.56 14.58
C GLN A 151 12.68 -0.04 14.10
N LEU A 152 11.71 0.07 15.01
CA LEU A 152 10.37 0.60 14.74
C LEU A 152 10.27 2.11 14.99
N GLU A 153 11.29 2.74 15.57
CA GLU A 153 11.33 4.16 15.85
C GLU A 153 11.43 4.95 14.53
N VAL A 154 10.48 5.86 14.33
CA VAL A 154 10.43 6.74 13.16
C VAL A 154 10.84 8.14 13.62
N ASN A 155 11.91 8.68 13.02
CA ASN A 155 12.43 10.03 13.33
C ASN A 155 11.55 11.15 12.74
#